data_AF-A0A356KVN3-F1
#
_entry.id   AF-A0A356KVN3-F1
#
_cell.length_a   1.000
_cell.length_b   1.000
_cell.length_c   1.000
_cell.angle_alpha   90.00
_cell.angle_beta   90.00
_cell.angle_gamma   90.00
#
_symmetry.space_group_name_H-M   'P 1'
#
loop_
_entity.id
_entity.type
_entity.pdbx_description
1 polymer ?
#
loop_
_entity_poly.entity_id
_entity_poly.type
_entity_poly.pdbx_seq_one_letter_code
_entity_poly.pdbx_strand_id
1 'polypeptide(L)'
;ALGAILYEIVTRRVPFTAKTQNELLRKIIEEEPQPPRTVRAGVPPELEVICLKSLAKEKSDRYDSARAIAEDLERFLSGEPILA
;
A
#
# COMPACT_ATOMS: atom_id res chain seq x y z
N ALA A 1 -9.25 0.98 1.82
CA ALA A 1 -9.71 0.28 0.60
C ALA A 1 -8.74 0.50 -0.57
N LEU A 2 -8.57 1.72 -1.08
CA LEU A 2 -7.72 1.99 -2.26
C LEU A 2 -6.28 1.45 -2.16
N GLY A 3 -5.59 1.65 -1.02
CA GLY A 3 -4.24 1.13 -0.82
C GLY A 3 -4.11 -0.39 -0.99
N ALA A 4 -5.13 -1.16 -0.56
CA ALA A 4 -5.14 -2.61 -0.73
C ALA A 4 -5.33 -3.03 -2.19
N ILE A 5 -6.16 -2.28 -2.94
CA ILE A 5 -6.36 -2.49 -4.38
C ILE A 5 -5.06 -2.17 -5.13
N LEU A 6 -4.40 -1.05 -4.81
CA LEU A 6 -3.11 -0.69 -5.42
C LEU A 6 -2.06 -1.77 -5.15
N TYR A 7 -1.95 -2.23 -3.90
CA TYR A 7 -1.07 -3.33 -3.52
C TYR A 7 -1.34 -4.58 -4.36
N GLU A 8 -2.60 -4.96 -4.54
CA GLU A 8 -2.97 -6.13 -5.34
C GLU A 8 -2.65 -5.96 -6.83
N ILE A 9 -2.87 -4.77 -7.40
CA ILE A 9 -2.52 -4.49 -8.80
C ILE A 9 -1.01 -4.65 -9.01
N VAL A 10 -0.19 -4.11 -8.09
CA VAL A 10 1.28 -4.08 -8.27
C VAL A 10 1.95 -5.38 -7.87
N THR A 11 1.34 -6.22 -7.04
CA THR A 11 1.91 -7.49 -6.58
C THR A 11 1.21 -8.74 -7.12
N ARG A 12 0.01 -8.60 -7.68
CA ARG A 12 -0.94 -9.70 -8.00
C ARG A 12 -1.36 -10.53 -6.79
N ARG A 13 -1.21 -9.99 -5.57
CA ARG A 13 -1.61 -10.64 -4.32
C ARG A 13 -2.25 -9.60 -3.40
N VAL A 14 -3.22 -10.01 -2.61
CA VAL A 14 -3.76 -9.15 -1.55
C VAL A 14 -2.73 -8.96 -0.42
N PRO A 15 -2.79 -7.85 0.34
CA PRO A 15 -1.82 -7.59 1.42
C PRO A 15 -1.92 -8.56 2.60
N PHE A 16 -3.10 -9.16 2.82
CA PHE A 16 -3.34 -10.11 3.89
C PHE A 16 -4.16 -11.30 3.40
N THR A 17 -3.76 -12.50 3.81
CA THR A 17 -4.50 -13.75 3.57
C THR A 17 -4.65 -14.52 4.88
N ALA A 18 -5.78 -15.18 5.07
CA ALA A 18 -6.07 -15.97 6.26
C ALA A 18 -7.03 -17.12 5.94
N LYS A 19 -7.10 -18.13 6.82
CA LYS A 19 -8.02 -19.27 6.65
C LYS A 19 -9.43 -18.94 7.14
N THR A 20 -9.57 -17.94 8.00
CA THR A 20 -10.85 -17.51 8.58
C THR A 20 -11.00 -16.00 8.54
N GLN A 21 -12.24 -15.51 8.58
CA GLN A 21 -12.52 -14.06 8.61
C GLN A 21 -11.96 -13.39 9.88
N ASN A 22 -12.07 -14.04 11.04
CA ASN A 22 -11.56 -13.48 12.31
C ASN A 22 -10.04 -13.34 12.28
N GLU A 23 -9.34 -14.32 11.72
CA GLU A 23 -7.89 -14.24 11.51
C GLU A 23 -7.53 -13.12 10.52
N LEU A 24 -8.29 -12.97 9.42
CA LEU A 24 -8.06 -11.88 8.46
C LEU A 24 -8.22 -10.50 9.12
N LEU A 25 -9.28 -10.31 9.90
CA LEU A 25 -9.53 -9.05 10.60
C LEU A 25 -8.42 -8.74 11.60
N ARG A 26 -7.96 -9.75 12.35
CA ARG A 26 -6.82 -9.60 13.25
C ARG A 26 -5.56 -9.15 12.49
N LYS A 27 -5.23 -9.80 11.36
CA LYS A 27 -4.09 -9.40 10.51
C LYS A 27 -4.22 -7.97 9.99
N ILE A 28 -5.41 -7.58 9.56
CA ILE A 28 -5.69 -6.21 9.08
C ILE A 28 -5.48 -5.18 10.19
N ILE A 29 -5.75 -5.52 11.45
CA ILE A 29 -5.61 -4.59 12.59
C ILE A 29 -4.17 -4.59 13.13
N GLU A 30 -3.54 -5.76 13.24
CA GLU A 30 -2.32 -5.93 14.06
C GLU A 30 -1.03 -6.15 13.26
N GLU A 31 -1.11 -6.71 12.04
CA GLU A 31 0.07 -7.11 11.27
C GLU A 31 0.39 -6.11 10.17
N GLU A 32 1.66 -5.72 10.02
CA GLU A 32 2.10 -4.95 8.86
C GLU A 32 2.01 -5.79 7.57
N PRO A 33 1.57 -5.19 6.44
CA PRO A 33 1.57 -5.89 5.17
C PRO A 33 3.01 -6.21 4.76
N GLN A 34 3.20 -7.34 4.09
CA GLN A 34 4.49 -7.67 3.51
C GLN A 34 4.88 -6.57 2.47
N PRO A 35 6.12 -6.05 2.44
CA PRO A 35 6.47 -5.00 1.48
C PRO A 35 6.32 -5.48 0.03
N PRO A 36 5.67 -4.70 -0.86
CA PRO A 36 5.43 -5.07 -2.26
C PRO A 36 6.65 -5.62 -3.01
N ARG A 37 7.84 -5.06 -2.76
CA ARG A 37 9.09 -5.48 -3.44
C ARG A 37 9.57 -6.85 -2.98
N THR A 38 9.21 -7.28 -1.77
CA THR A 38 9.48 -8.64 -1.30
C THR A 38 8.53 -9.67 -1.94
N VAL A 39 7.36 -9.24 -2.39
CA VAL A 39 6.39 -10.09 -3.12
C VAL A 39 6.69 -10.11 -4.63
N ARG A 40 7.02 -8.95 -5.20
CA ARG A 40 7.40 -8.78 -6.61
C ARG A 40 8.57 -7.79 -6.72
N ALA A 41 9.77 -8.31 -6.94
CA ALA A 41 11.01 -7.51 -7.00
C ALA A 41 11.00 -6.38 -8.05
N GLY A 42 10.19 -6.51 -9.11
CA GLY A 42 10.04 -5.48 -10.16
C GLY A 42 9.14 -4.30 -9.78
N VAL A 43 8.63 -4.22 -8.55
CA VAL A 43 7.91 -3.04 -8.06
C VAL A 43 8.93 -1.90 -7.80
N PRO A 44 8.71 -0.70 -8.36
CA PRO A 44 9.57 0.45 -8.07
C PRO A 44 9.56 0.84 -6.58
N PRO A 45 10.69 1.28 -6.00
CA PRO A 45 10.77 1.68 -4.59
C PRO A 45 9.74 2.74 -4.19
N GLU A 46 9.52 3.75 -5.02
CA GLU A 46 8.58 4.83 -4.80
C GLU A 46 7.14 4.31 -4.71
N LEU A 47 6.80 3.35 -5.57
CA LEU A 47 5.47 2.74 -5.57
C LEU A 47 5.24 1.85 -4.34
N GLU A 48 6.30 1.21 -3.82
CA GLU A 48 6.26 0.53 -2.52
C GLU A 48 5.97 1.51 -1.37
N VAL A 49 6.61 2.68 -1.36
CA VAL A 49 6.34 3.73 -0.36
C VAL A 49 4.87 4.17 -0.42
N ILE A 50 4.34 4.50 -1.61
CA ILE A 50 2.93 4.90 -1.78
C ILE A 50 1.98 3.79 -1.29
N CYS A 51 2.28 2.53 -1.61
CA CYS A 51 1.47 1.38 -1.18
C CYS A 51 1.46 1.24 0.36
N LEU A 52 2.64 1.25 0.99
CA LEU A 52 2.77 1.06 2.42
C LEU A 52 2.18 2.23 3.21
N LYS A 53 2.40 3.47 2.77
CA LYS A 53 1.76 4.65 3.36
C LYS A 53 0.24 4.55 3.31
N SER A 54 -0.31 4.06 2.20
CA SER A 54 -1.77 3.87 2.06
C SER A 54 -2.34 2.76 2.95
N LEU A 55 -1.51 1.81 3.38
CA LEU A 55 -1.86 0.65 4.19
C LEU A 55 -1.50 0.79 5.67
N ALA A 56 -0.91 1.92 6.08
CA ALA A 56 -0.54 2.17 7.46
C ALA A 56 -1.74 2.02 8.41
N LYS A 57 -1.48 1.49 9.61
CA LYS A 57 -2.51 1.21 10.63
C LYS A 57 -3.05 2.51 11.21
N GLU A 58 -2.14 3.39 11.60
CA GLU A 58 -2.50 4.68 12.15
C GLU A 58 -2.97 5.61 11.04
N LYS A 59 -4.08 6.31 11.30
CA LYS A 59 -4.65 7.24 10.32
C LYS A 59 -3.69 8.40 10.01
N SER A 60 -2.92 8.85 11.00
CA SER A 60 -1.92 9.91 10.86
C SER A 60 -0.78 9.56 9.90
N ASP A 61 -0.52 8.27 9.74
CA ASP A 61 0.58 7.78 8.91
C ASP A 61 0.12 7.53 7.47
N ARG A 62 -1.19 7.63 7.20
CA ARG A 62 -1.78 7.54 5.86
C ARG A 62 -1.84 8.91 5.20
N TYR A 63 -2.15 8.90 3.91
CA TYR A 63 -2.52 10.11 3.20
C TYR A 63 -3.77 10.77 3.82
N ASP A 64 -3.68 12.07 4.09
CA ASP A 64 -4.77 12.86 4.66
C ASP A 64 -6.02 12.91 3.76
N SER A 65 -5.83 12.69 2.46
CA SER A 65 -6.93 12.65 1.49
C SER A 65 -6.62 11.75 0.29
N ALA A 66 -7.68 11.37 -0.43
CA ALA A 66 -7.55 10.69 -1.71
C ALA A 66 -6.81 11.52 -2.77
N ARG A 67 -6.83 12.85 -2.65
CA ARG A 67 -6.08 13.74 -3.54
C ARG A 67 -4.57 13.63 -3.29
N ALA A 68 -4.14 13.52 -2.04
CA ALA A 68 -2.72 13.44 -1.71
C ALA A 68 -2.06 12.16 -2.26
N ILE A 69 -2.76 11.02 -2.24
CA ILE A 69 -2.26 9.80 -2.92
C ILE A 69 -2.26 9.95 -4.45
N ALA A 70 -3.25 10.63 -5.02
CA ALA A 70 -3.28 10.88 -6.46
C ALA A 70 -2.10 11.75 -6.90
N GLU A 71 -1.77 12.81 -6.15
CA GLU A 71 -0.61 13.68 -6.41
C GLU A 71 0.71 12.89 -6.42
N ASP A 72 0.92 11.97 -5.47
CA ASP A 72 2.11 11.12 -5.45
C ASP A 72 2.16 10.11 -6.61
N LEU A 73 1.00 9.55 -7.00
CA LEU A 73 0.92 8.67 -8.15
C LEU A 73 1.20 9.43 -9.45
N GLU A 74 0.70 10.65 -9.60
CA GLU A 74 0.97 11.51 -10.76
C GLU A 74 2.44 11.91 -10.84
N ARG A 75 3.07 12.27 -9.70
CA ARG A 75 4.51 12.52 -9.61
C ARG A 75 5.32 11.31 -10.02
N PHE A 76 4.99 10.14 -9.47
CA PHE A 76 5.63 8.87 -9.84
C PHE A 76 5.52 8.59 -11.35
N LEU A 77 4.33 8.76 -11.94
CA LEU A 77 4.12 8.57 -13.38
C LEU A 77 4.88 9.59 -14.24
N SER A 78 5.12 10.79 -13.71
CA SER A 78 5.84 11.87 -14.38
C SER A 78 7.37 11.81 -14.17
N GLY A 79 7.86 10.85 -13.38
CA GLY A 79 9.29 10.74 -13.02
C GLY A 79 9.77 11.80 -12.03
N GLU A 80 8.84 12.44 -11.31
CA GLU A 80 9.13 13.40 -10.26
C GLU A 80 9.26 12.70 -8.89
N PRO A 81 10.04 13.26 -7.95
CA PRO A 81 10.10 12.74 -6.58
C PRO A 81 8.71 12.75 -5.92
N ILE A 82 8.34 11.68 -5.21
CA ILE A 82 7.10 11.64 -4.42
C ILE A 82 7.22 12.50 -3.15
N LEU A 83 6.09 12.85 -2.54
CA LEU A 83 5.99 13.66 -1.31
C LEU A 83 5.83 12.82 -0.04
N ALA A 84 5.51 11.53 -0.18
CA ALA A 84 5.23 10.58 0.91
C ALA A 84 6.27 10.56 2.04
#